data_AF-A0A2T3IEG5-F1
#
_entry.id   AF-A0A2T3IEG5-F1
#
_cell.length_a   1.000
_cell.length_b   1.000
_cell.length_c   1.000
_cell.angle_alpha   90.00
_cell.angle_beta   90.00
_cell.angle_gamma   90.00
#
_symmetry.space_group_name_H-M   'P 1'
#
loop_
_entity.id
_entity.type
_entity.pdbx_description
1 polymer ?
#
loop_
_entity_poly.entity_id
_entity_poly.type
_entity_poly.pdbx_seq_one_letter_code
_entity_poly.pdbx_strand_id
1 'polypeptide(L)'
;FNDITIFTNSIYFDDQWASFFSELSISVRFTLYSLDRNKHDSYVGLVGGYDSVFDAINLAKKYHLDYRVNVILNEDEYLDFNGDLLGFDIEKKHLSIDLIRPNSNYEMNQYSQVKVKKDGITRPLKNKSFKRAIRDTRYHSCYTGKLSISVEGEVSHCPWNKIQSTGNIKTLDSQKVIEAWSKPLAESYSYCEECEFNFLCFDCTDLNTTSGTKVKRPITCSYNPLIGEMSC
;
A
#
# COMPACT_ATOMS: atom_id res chain seq x y z
N PHE A 1 14.92 16.23 -4.24
CA PHE A 1 13.71 15.39 -4.27
C PHE A 1 12.63 16.19 -4.95
N ASN A 2 11.88 15.60 -5.89
CA ASN A 2 10.84 16.35 -6.59
C ASN A 2 9.58 16.51 -5.74
N ASP A 3 9.31 15.56 -4.85
CA ASP A 3 8.17 15.56 -3.94
C ASP A 3 8.58 14.94 -2.59
N ILE A 4 8.02 15.44 -1.49
CA ILE A 4 8.14 14.85 -0.14
C ILE A 4 6.72 14.60 0.38
N THR A 5 6.48 13.42 0.94
CA THR A 5 5.19 13.06 1.53
C THR A 5 5.39 12.44 2.91
N ILE A 6 4.65 12.96 3.90
CA ILE A 6 4.67 12.46 5.28
C ILE A 6 3.36 11.72 5.59
N PHE A 7 3.48 10.54 6.19
CA PHE A 7 2.35 9.75 6.68
C PHE A 7 2.26 9.90 8.19
N THR A 8 1.07 10.21 8.71
CA THR A 8 0.86 10.44 10.14
C THR A 8 -0.52 9.94 10.59
N ASN A 9 -0.65 9.63 11.88
CA ASN A 9 -1.90 9.30 12.56
C ASN A 9 -2.60 10.54 13.14
N SER A 10 -2.17 11.74 12.73
CA SER A 10 -2.73 13.07 13.05
C SER A 10 -2.73 13.55 14.50
N ILE A 11 -2.47 12.68 15.48
CA ILE A 11 -2.59 13.00 16.91
C ILE A 11 -1.86 14.29 17.33
N TYR A 12 -0.66 14.51 16.78
CA TYR A 12 0.17 15.68 17.09
C TYR A 12 0.34 16.62 15.89
N PHE A 13 -0.57 16.58 14.93
CA PHE A 13 -0.54 17.48 13.79
C PHE A 13 -1.26 18.78 14.13
N ASP A 14 -0.51 19.85 14.29
CA ASP A 14 -0.98 21.16 14.74
C ASP A 14 -0.66 22.27 13.72
N ASP A 15 -0.98 23.53 14.08
CA ASP A 15 -0.68 24.70 13.24
C ASP A 15 0.81 24.85 12.92
N GLN A 16 1.71 24.46 13.83
CA GLN A 16 3.16 24.57 13.61
C GLN A 16 3.58 23.60 12.49
N TRP A 17 3.13 22.34 12.57
CA TRP A 17 3.40 21.36 11.52
C TRP A 17 2.73 21.72 10.20
N ALA A 18 1.49 22.22 10.23
CA ALA A 18 0.77 22.62 9.03
C ALA A 18 1.45 23.80 8.31
N SER A 19 1.91 24.81 9.04
CA SER A 19 2.69 25.93 8.47
C SER A 19 4.00 25.43 7.86
N PHE A 20 4.75 24.61 8.61
CA PHE A 20 6.02 24.05 8.15
C PHE A 20 5.86 23.20 6.88
N PHE A 21 4.81 22.38 6.79
CA PHE A 21 4.53 21.57 5.60
C PHE A 21 4.12 22.44 4.41
N SER A 22 3.36 23.52 4.64
CA SER A 22 2.98 24.48 3.59
C SER A 22 4.21 25.18 3.01
N GLU A 23 5.07 25.73 3.88
CA GLU A 23 6.30 26.45 3.50
C GLU A 23 7.25 25.59 2.66
N LEU A 24 7.35 24.29 2.97
CA LEU A 24 8.23 23.36 2.28
C LEU A 24 7.54 22.55 1.16
N SER A 25 6.26 22.83 0.88
CA SER A 25 5.46 22.07 -0.10
C SER A 25 5.47 20.55 0.16
N ILE A 26 5.37 20.16 1.43
CA ILE A 26 5.30 18.76 1.87
C ILE A 26 3.85 18.28 1.79
N SER A 27 3.62 17.20 1.06
CA SER A 27 2.33 16.51 1.06
C SER A 27 2.13 15.73 2.36
N VAL A 28 0.90 15.63 2.84
CA VAL A 28 0.57 14.87 4.07
C VAL A 28 -0.47 13.79 3.80
N ARG A 29 -0.35 12.65 4.48
CA ARG A 29 -1.28 11.53 4.39
C ARG A 29 -1.71 11.17 5.81
N PHE A 30 -2.96 11.46 6.15
CA PHE A 30 -3.57 11.06 7.42
C PHE A 30 -4.07 9.63 7.33
N THR A 31 -4.10 8.90 8.44
CA THR A 31 -4.59 7.51 8.46
C THR A 31 -5.79 7.37 9.36
N LEU A 32 -6.88 6.80 8.82
CA LEU A 32 -8.09 6.46 9.55
C LEU A 32 -8.22 4.93 9.62
N TYR A 33 -8.10 4.34 10.82
CA TYR A 33 -8.03 2.89 10.99
C TYR A 33 -9.39 2.18 11.21
N SER A 34 -10.48 2.93 11.34
CA SER A 34 -11.83 2.41 11.53
C SER A 34 -12.84 3.53 11.31
N LEU A 35 -14.07 3.18 10.92
CA LEU A 35 -15.21 4.09 10.89
C LEU A 35 -15.83 4.25 12.28
N ASP A 36 -15.62 3.28 13.15
CA ASP A 36 -15.98 3.35 14.56
C ASP A 36 -14.89 4.10 15.35
N ARG A 37 -15.34 5.13 16.07
CA ARG A 37 -14.50 6.00 16.89
C ARG A 37 -13.70 5.24 17.95
N ASN A 38 -14.35 4.38 18.71
CA ASN A 38 -13.70 3.67 19.82
C ASN A 38 -12.68 2.66 19.31
N LYS A 39 -13.01 1.98 18.21
CA LYS A 39 -12.12 1.04 17.54
C LYS A 39 -10.89 1.76 16.98
N HIS A 40 -11.07 2.88 16.29
CA HIS A 40 -9.94 3.72 15.85
C HIS A 40 -9.05 4.11 17.04
N ASP A 41 -9.64 4.69 18.10
CA ASP A 41 -8.92 5.15 19.28
C ASP A 41 -8.13 4.02 19.94
N SER A 42 -8.68 2.80 19.97
CA SER A 42 -7.98 1.62 20.50
C SER A 42 -6.77 1.20 19.65
N TYR A 43 -6.82 1.38 18.32
CA TYR A 43 -5.70 1.09 17.44
C TYR A 43 -4.56 2.09 17.55
N VAL A 44 -4.89 3.36 17.78
CA VAL A 44 -3.86 4.40 17.97
C VAL A 44 -3.40 4.53 19.42
N GLY A 45 -4.15 3.95 20.38
CA GLY A 45 -3.83 3.97 21.80
C GLY A 45 -4.14 5.31 22.49
N LEU A 46 -5.06 6.12 21.92
CA LEU A 46 -5.40 7.43 22.44
C LEU A 46 -6.88 7.76 22.21
N VAL A 47 -7.57 8.16 23.28
CA VAL A 47 -8.94 8.70 23.22
C VAL A 47 -8.90 10.05 22.50
N GLY A 48 -9.75 10.21 21.48
CA GLY A 48 -9.78 11.38 20.60
C GLY A 48 -8.89 11.25 19.35
N GLY A 49 -8.26 10.09 19.14
CA GLY A 49 -7.49 9.81 17.93
C GLY A 49 -8.31 9.93 16.65
N TYR A 50 -9.55 9.45 16.68
CA TYR A 50 -10.50 9.58 15.58
C TYR A 50 -10.77 11.04 15.21
N ASP A 51 -11.05 11.91 16.20
CA ASP A 51 -11.31 13.34 15.95
C ASP A 51 -10.07 14.05 15.41
N SER A 52 -8.88 13.67 15.89
CA SER A 52 -7.62 14.28 15.44
C SER A 52 -7.44 14.21 13.93
N VAL A 53 -7.98 13.17 13.27
CA VAL A 53 -7.92 13.03 11.80
C VAL A 53 -8.70 14.18 11.14
N PHE A 54 -9.87 14.52 11.65
CA PHE A 54 -10.72 15.56 11.10
C PHE A 54 -10.21 16.96 11.43
N ASP A 55 -9.66 17.15 12.62
CA ASP A 55 -8.96 18.38 12.99
C ASP A 55 -7.74 18.63 12.08
N ALA A 56 -6.96 17.58 11.81
CA ALA A 56 -5.82 17.66 10.90
C ALA A 56 -6.23 17.93 9.45
N ILE A 57 -7.39 17.42 9.00
CA ILE A 57 -7.97 17.77 7.70
C ILE A 57 -8.36 19.26 7.66
N ASN A 58 -8.96 19.79 8.72
CA ASN A 58 -9.29 21.21 8.80
C ASN A 58 -8.03 22.10 8.73
N LEU A 59 -6.97 21.71 9.43
CA LEU A 59 -5.66 22.37 9.31
C LEU A 59 -5.09 22.25 7.89
N ALA A 60 -5.13 21.08 7.29
CA ALA A 60 -4.65 20.90 5.91
C ALA A 60 -5.41 21.78 4.91
N LYS A 61 -6.74 21.91 5.07
CA LYS A 61 -7.57 22.83 4.28
C LYS A 61 -7.18 24.29 4.51
N LYS A 62 -7.02 24.70 5.78
CA LYS A 62 -6.64 26.06 6.19
C LYS A 62 -5.29 26.49 5.59
N TYR A 63 -4.31 25.60 5.57
CA TYR A 63 -2.96 25.87 5.05
C TYR A 63 -2.75 25.46 3.59
N HIS A 64 -3.83 25.09 2.88
CA HIS A 64 -3.82 24.68 1.47
C HIS A 64 -2.82 23.56 1.15
N LEU A 65 -2.69 22.56 2.04
CA LEU A 65 -1.77 21.44 1.87
C LEU A 65 -2.27 20.42 0.84
N ASP A 66 -1.34 19.77 0.13
CA ASP A 66 -1.65 18.52 -0.59
C ASP A 66 -1.84 17.38 0.41
N TYR A 67 -3.10 17.07 0.74
CA TYR A 67 -3.42 16.01 1.69
C TYR A 67 -4.23 14.85 1.10
N ARG A 68 -4.10 13.67 1.72
CA ARG A 68 -5.07 12.57 1.57
C ARG A 68 -5.33 11.90 2.91
N VAL A 69 -6.45 11.19 2.99
CA VAL A 69 -6.83 10.33 4.10
C VAL A 69 -6.81 8.89 3.59
N ASN A 70 -5.91 8.09 4.17
CA ASN A 70 -5.83 6.67 3.95
C ASN A 70 -6.73 5.97 4.97
N VAL A 71 -7.87 5.48 4.52
CA VAL A 71 -8.85 4.75 5.32
C VAL A 71 -8.51 3.27 5.23
N ILE A 72 -7.99 2.68 6.31
CA ILE A 72 -7.56 1.27 6.36
C ILE A 72 -8.56 0.52 7.22
N LEU A 73 -9.32 -0.38 6.62
CA LEU A 73 -10.50 -0.98 7.25
C LEU A 73 -10.38 -2.49 7.38
N ASN A 74 -11.02 -3.04 8.40
CA ASN A 74 -11.28 -4.47 8.47
C ASN A 74 -12.28 -4.88 7.37
N GLU A 75 -12.52 -6.18 7.21
CA GLU A 75 -13.42 -6.71 6.18
C GLU A 75 -14.82 -6.10 6.16
N ASP A 76 -15.54 -6.12 7.29
CA ASP A 76 -16.93 -5.67 7.37
C ASP A 76 -17.01 -4.18 7.02
N GLU A 77 -16.15 -3.36 7.64
CA GLU A 77 -16.08 -1.93 7.37
C GLU A 77 -15.68 -1.64 5.92
N TYR A 78 -14.77 -2.43 5.35
CA TYR A 78 -14.30 -2.24 3.97
C TYR A 78 -15.40 -2.52 2.95
N LEU A 79 -16.18 -3.58 3.17
CA LEU A 79 -17.31 -3.94 2.31
C LEU A 79 -18.42 -2.90 2.38
N ASP A 80 -18.71 -2.40 3.58
CA ASP A 80 -19.78 -1.44 3.82
C ASP A 80 -19.36 0.01 3.50
N PHE A 81 -18.06 0.28 3.32
CA PHE A 81 -17.56 1.63 3.11
C PHE A 81 -18.22 2.30 1.90
N ASN A 82 -18.97 3.37 2.20
CA ASN A 82 -19.29 4.45 1.29
C ASN A 82 -18.70 5.76 1.87
N GLY A 83 -18.26 6.67 1.00
CA GLY A 83 -17.58 7.90 1.44
C GLY A 83 -18.45 8.79 2.34
N ASP A 84 -19.77 8.64 2.27
CA ASP A 84 -20.72 9.42 3.03
C ASP A 84 -20.79 8.97 4.51
N LEU A 85 -20.27 7.77 4.83
CA LEU A 85 -20.23 7.24 6.21
C LEU A 85 -19.28 8.01 7.15
N LEU A 86 -18.37 8.83 6.61
CA LEU A 86 -17.40 9.55 7.43
C LEU A 86 -18.00 10.74 8.19
N GLY A 87 -19.26 11.13 7.91
CA GLY A 87 -19.93 12.23 8.60
C GLY A 87 -19.22 13.59 8.45
N PHE A 88 -18.27 13.69 7.52
CA PHE A 88 -17.42 14.84 7.30
C PHE A 88 -17.23 15.04 5.80
N ASP A 89 -17.33 16.30 5.35
CA ASP A 89 -17.20 16.63 3.94
C ASP A 89 -15.73 16.54 3.49
N ILE A 90 -15.39 15.37 2.93
CA ILE A 90 -14.11 15.07 2.30
C ILE A 90 -14.37 14.71 0.85
N GLU A 91 -13.80 15.49 -0.07
CA GLU A 91 -13.88 15.15 -1.48
C GLU A 91 -13.25 13.79 -1.76
N LYS A 92 -13.88 12.97 -2.60
CA LYS A 92 -13.41 11.62 -2.95
C LYS A 92 -11.95 11.59 -3.44
N LYS A 93 -11.46 12.66 -4.06
CA LYS A 93 -10.05 12.77 -4.53
C LYS A 93 -9.02 12.72 -3.39
N HIS A 94 -9.43 13.09 -2.17
CA HIS A 94 -8.61 13.06 -0.96
C HIS A 94 -8.73 11.73 -0.22
N LEU A 95 -9.62 10.82 -0.62
CA LEU A 95 -9.81 9.53 0.04
C LEU A 95 -9.07 8.42 -0.71
N SER A 96 -8.40 7.58 0.06
CA SER A 96 -7.86 6.29 -0.38
C SER A 96 -8.33 5.24 0.60
N ILE A 97 -8.98 4.18 0.14
CA ILE A 97 -9.45 3.10 1.01
C ILE A 97 -8.60 1.86 0.76
N ASP A 98 -8.14 1.21 1.81
CA ASP A 98 -7.47 -0.08 1.73
C ASP A 98 -8.03 -1.05 2.76
N LEU A 99 -7.91 -2.34 2.46
CA LEU A 99 -8.28 -3.43 3.36
C LEU A 99 -7.05 -3.77 4.20
N ILE A 100 -7.23 -4.03 5.50
CA ILE A 100 -6.14 -4.52 6.34
C ILE A 100 -5.54 -5.77 5.68
N ARG A 101 -4.23 -5.72 5.46
CA ARG A 101 -3.52 -6.79 4.75
C ARG A 101 -3.09 -7.89 5.71
N PRO A 102 -3.26 -9.17 5.35
CA PRO A 102 -2.82 -10.28 6.18
C PRO A 102 -1.31 -10.29 6.39
N ASN A 103 -0.90 -10.52 7.64
CA ASN A 103 0.49 -10.63 8.05
C ASN A 103 0.64 -11.69 9.16
N SER A 104 1.85 -11.88 9.69
CA SER A 104 2.12 -12.89 10.72
C SER A 104 1.26 -12.76 12.00
N ASN A 105 0.72 -11.57 12.26
CA ASN A 105 -0.09 -11.26 13.45
C ASN A 105 -1.59 -11.07 13.11
N TYR A 106 -1.97 -11.16 11.84
CA TYR A 106 -3.35 -10.98 11.38
C TYR A 106 -3.61 -11.87 10.18
N GLU A 107 -4.33 -12.97 10.40
CA GLU A 107 -4.74 -13.87 9.34
C GLU A 107 -6.01 -13.36 8.65
N MET A 108 -6.03 -13.40 7.32
CA MET A 108 -7.20 -13.06 6.52
C MET A 108 -7.29 -13.97 5.29
N ASN A 109 -7.90 -15.14 5.48
CA ASN A 109 -7.99 -16.16 4.43
C ASN A 109 -8.82 -15.72 3.21
N GLN A 110 -9.71 -14.74 3.38
CA GLN A 110 -10.61 -14.25 2.33
C GLN A 110 -10.23 -12.89 1.74
N TYR A 111 -8.98 -12.44 1.93
CA TYR A 111 -8.51 -11.13 1.48
C TYR A 111 -8.85 -10.84 0.00
N SER A 112 -8.61 -11.80 -0.89
CA SER A 112 -8.86 -11.63 -2.31
C SER A 112 -10.34 -11.59 -2.67
N GLN A 113 -11.15 -12.42 -2.01
CA GLN A 113 -12.59 -12.49 -2.20
C GLN A 113 -13.25 -11.16 -1.81
N VAL A 114 -12.79 -10.57 -0.70
CA VAL A 114 -13.25 -9.25 -0.24
C VAL A 114 -12.86 -8.15 -1.24
N LYS A 115 -11.61 -8.15 -1.73
CA LYS A 115 -11.17 -7.21 -2.77
C LYS A 115 -11.95 -7.37 -4.08
N VAL A 116 -12.21 -8.59 -4.52
CA VAL A 116 -13.05 -8.86 -5.71
C VAL A 116 -14.47 -8.33 -5.50
N LYS A 117 -15.07 -8.61 -4.33
CA LYS A 117 -16.44 -8.21 -4.01
C LYS A 117 -16.61 -6.68 -3.98
N LYS A 118 -15.64 -5.94 -3.43
CA LYS A 118 -15.71 -4.47 -3.33
C LYS A 118 -15.25 -3.76 -4.59
N ASP A 119 -14.12 -4.17 -5.15
CA ASP A 119 -13.40 -3.41 -6.18
C ASP A 119 -13.55 -4.03 -7.58
N GLY A 120 -14.12 -5.23 -7.69
CA GLY A 120 -14.19 -5.97 -8.95
C GLY A 120 -12.84 -6.40 -9.50
N ILE A 121 -11.77 -6.38 -8.68
CA ILE A 121 -10.40 -6.66 -9.13
C ILE A 121 -10.24 -8.17 -9.28
N THR A 122 -10.22 -8.63 -10.54
CA THR A 122 -10.03 -10.04 -10.88
C THR A 122 -8.61 -10.36 -11.37
N ARG A 123 -7.85 -9.33 -11.76
CA ARG A 123 -6.45 -9.42 -12.19
C ARG A 123 -5.63 -8.28 -11.61
N PRO A 124 -4.35 -8.48 -11.26
CA PRO A 124 -3.48 -7.39 -10.79
C PRO A 124 -2.94 -6.54 -11.95
N LEU A 125 -3.69 -6.37 -13.05
CA LEU A 125 -3.28 -5.56 -14.19
C LEU A 125 -3.17 -4.09 -13.79
N LYS A 126 -2.14 -3.42 -14.29
CA LYS A 126 -1.97 -1.98 -14.16
C LYS A 126 -1.77 -1.35 -15.53
N ASN A 127 -2.33 -0.16 -15.71
CA ASN A 127 -1.97 0.70 -16.84
C ASN A 127 -0.51 1.14 -16.65
N LYS A 128 0.40 0.51 -17.39
CA LYS A 128 1.84 0.79 -17.35
C LYS A 128 2.28 1.45 -18.66
N SER A 129 3.25 2.34 -18.57
CA SER A 129 3.96 2.80 -19.76
C SER A 129 4.76 1.66 -20.38
N PHE A 130 5.03 1.72 -21.68
CA PHE A 130 5.85 0.73 -22.38
C PHE A 130 7.21 0.52 -21.69
N LYS A 131 7.87 1.60 -21.23
CA LYS A 131 9.13 1.52 -20.47
C LYS A 131 9.00 0.71 -19.18
N ARG A 132 7.89 0.87 -18.43
CA ARG A 132 7.64 0.08 -17.21
C ARG A 132 7.33 -1.38 -17.53
N ALA A 133 6.55 -1.64 -18.58
CA ALA A 133 6.29 -3.00 -19.05
C ALA A 133 7.60 -3.74 -19.41
N ILE A 134 8.48 -3.11 -20.18
CA ILE A 134 9.79 -3.68 -20.53
C ILE A 134 10.67 -3.89 -19.29
N ARG A 135 10.72 -2.92 -18.37
CA ARG A 135 11.45 -3.07 -17.10
C ARG A 135 10.97 -4.32 -16.33
N ASP A 136 9.66 -4.54 -16.27
CA ASP A 136 9.05 -5.59 -15.47
C ASP A 136 9.24 -7.00 -16.07
N THR A 137 9.77 -7.11 -17.29
CA THR A 137 10.25 -8.39 -17.84
C THR A 137 11.58 -8.85 -17.22
N ARG A 138 12.31 -7.94 -16.56
CA ARG A 138 13.63 -8.22 -15.95
C ARG A 138 13.67 -7.99 -14.46
N TYR A 139 12.77 -7.14 -13.94
CA TYR A 139 12.79 -6.71 -12.56
C TYR A 139 11.42 -6.82 -11.90
N HIS A 140 11.43 -6.90 -10.56
CA HIS A 140 10.24 -7.04 -9.75
C HIS A 140 9.35 -5.79 -9.82
N SER A 141 8.15 -5.93 -10.38
CA SER A 141 7.23 -4.82 -10.68
C SER A 141 6.97 -3.84 -9.53
N CYS A 142 6.90 -4.30 -8.27
CA CYS A 142 6.78 -3.43 -7.09
C CYS A 142 8.11 -2.87 -6.55
N TYR A 143 9.13 -3.71 -6.34
CA TYR A 143 10.37 -3.34 -5.64
C TYR A 143 11.29 -2.43 -6.46
N THR A 144 11.31 -2.58 -7.79
CA THR A 144 12.32 -1.91 -8.62
C THR A 144 12.27 -0.39 -8.49
N GLY A 145 13.41 0.19 -8.11
CA GLY A 145 13.58 1.63 -7.92
C GLY A 145 13.05 2.15 -6.57
N LYS A 146 12.73 1.27 -5.62
CA LYS A 146 12.29 1.63 -4.28
C LYS A 146 13.27 1.15 -3.23
N LEU A 147 13.48 1.99 -2.23
CA LEU A 147 14.23 1.69 -1.02
C LEU A 147 13.38 2.09 0.18
N SER A 148 13.33 1.23 1.19
CA SER A 148 12.80 1.51 2.51
C SER A 148 13.98 1.49 3.46
N ILE A 149 14.13 2.55 4.27
CA ILE A 149 15.27 2.71 5.17
C ILE A 149 14.73 2.84 6.59
N SER A 150 15.18 1.97 7.50
CA SER A 150 14.79 2.05 8.92
C SER A 150 15.53 3.17 9.65
N VAL A 151 15.14 3.45 10.89
CA VAL A 151 15.82 4.46 11.72
C VAL A 151 17.24 4.04 12.10
N GLU A 152 17.53 2.73 12.11
CA GLU A 152 18.86 2.14 12.28
C GLU A 152 19.69 2.17 10.99
N GLY A 153 19.09 2.56 9.86
CA GLY A 153 19.72 2.60 8.55
C GLY A 153 19.63 1.30 7.75
N GLU A 154 18.86 0.30 8.20
CA GLU A 154 18.64 -0.94 7.45
C GLU A 154 17.83 -0.68 6.19
N VAL A 155 18.29 -1.23 5.07
CA VAL A 155 17.73 -0.98 3.73
C VAL A 155 16.98 -2.22 3.24
N SER A 156 15.69 -2.09 2.97
CA SER A 156 14.87 -3.10 2.29
C SER A 156 14.18 -2.51 1.05
N HIS A 157 13.40 -3.31 0.33
CA HIS A 157 12.62 -2.84 -0.83
C HIS A 157 11.13 -2.66 -0.55
N CYS A 158 10.69 -3.12 0.62
CA CYS A 158 9.32 -3.04 1.05
C CYS A 158 9.28 -2.51 2.48
N PRO A 159 8.52 -1.44 2.76
CA PRO A 159 8.34 -0.97 4.14
C PRO A 159 7.55 -1.98 5.00
N TRP A 160 6.87 -2.93 4.35
CA TRP A 160 6.05 -3.94 5.03
C TRP A 160 6.86 -5.19 5.42
N ASN A 161 7.72 -5.71 4.54
CA ASN A 161 8.59 -6.83 4.86
C ASN A 161 10.01 -6.35 5.22
N LYS A 162 10.31 -6.38 6.52
CA LYS A 162 11.59 -5.95 7.09
C LYS A 162 12.61 -7.08 7.20
N ILE A 163 12.23 -8.34 6.92
CA ILE A 163 13.09 -9.52 7.11
C ILE A 163 14.16 -9.61 6.03
N GLN A 164 13.89 -9.07 4.83
CA GLN A 164 14.81 -9.08 3.69
C GLN A 164 15.64 -7.79 3.62
N SER A 165 16.45 -7.52 4.65
CA SER A 165 17.43 -6.42 4.56
C SER A 165 18.46 -6.73 3.46
N THR A 166 18.74 -5.73 2.64
CA THR A 166 19.76 -5.74 1.58
C THR A 166 21.06 -5.06 1.99
N GLY A 167 21.13 -4.60 3.25
CA GLY A 167 22.31 -3.97 3.84
C GLY A 167 21.96 -2.72 4.63
N ASN A 168 22.97 -1.98 5.05
CA ASN A 168 22.82 -0.73 5.78
C ASN A 168 23.21 0.45 4.87
N ILE A 169 22.48 1.56 4.94
CA ILE A 169 22.68 2.73 4.06
C ILE A 169 24.11 3.29 4.14
N LYS A 170 24.80 3.11 5.27
CA LYS A 170 26.18 3.58 5.47
C LYS A 170 27.22 2.78 4.68
N THR A 171 26.93 1.51 4.36
CA THR A 171 27.84 0.56 3.72
C THR A 171 27.19 -0.16 2.53
N LEU A 172 26.13 0.44 1.97
CA LEU A 172 25.25 -0.20 1.02
C LEU A 172 25.98 -0.51 -0.28
N ASP A 173 25.92 -1.78 -0.69
CA ASP A 173 26.38 -2.21 -2.00
C ASP A 173 25.25 -2.06 -3.01
N SER A 174 25.42 -1.14 -3.96
CA SER A 174 24.45 -0.88 -5.02
C SER A 174 24.16 -2.11 -5.89
N GLN A 175 25.13 -3.03 -6.05
CA GLN A 175 24.92 -4.24 -6.85
C GLN A 175 23.92 -5.18 -6.17
N LYS A 176 24.06 -5.40 -4.85
CA LYS A 176 23.12 -6.21 -4.07
C LYS A 176 21.70 -5.67 -4.12
N VAL A 177 21.54 -4.34 -4.10
CA VAL A 177 20.23 -3.68 -4.25
C VAL A 177 19.62 -3.98 -5.63
N ILE A 178 20.41 -3.89 -6.70
CA ILE A 178 19.93 -4.15 -8.07
C ILE A 178 19.61 -5.63 -8.27
N GLU A 179 20.43 -6.53 -7.73
CA GLU A 179 20.20 -7.98 -7.76
C GLU A 179 18.90 -8.35 -7.06
N ALA A 180 18.63 -7.75 -5.89
CA ALA A 180 17.37 -7.98 -5.17
C ALA A 180 16.14 -7.40 -5.89
N TRP A 181 16.32 -6.48 -6.85
CA TRP A 181 15.25 -6.09 -7.78
C TRP A 181 15.08 -7.05 -8.96
N SER A 182 16.05 -7.92 -9.24
CA SER A 182 16.14 -8.72 -10.48
C SER A 182 15.35 -10.03 -10.38
N LYS A 183 14.07 -9.93 -10.05
CA LYS A 183 13.14 -11.06 -10.03
C LYS A 183 11.77 -10.68 -10.60
N PRO A 184 11.54 -10.87 -11.91
CA PRO A 184 10.25 -10.56 -12.52
C PRO A 184 9.16 -11.55 -12.06
N LEU A 185 7.90 -11.16 -12.26
CA LEU A 185 6.73 -11.94 -11.82
C LEU A 185 6.71 -13.37 -12.41
N ALA A 186 7.14 -13.52 -13.67
CA ALA A 186 7.21 -14.79 -14.38
C ALA A 186 8.12 -15.83 -13.68
N GLU A 187 9.17 -15.37 -13.01
CA GLU A 187 10.09 -16.23 -12.25
C GLU A 187 9.64 -16.44 -10.80
N SER A 188 8.69 -15.63 -10.31
CA SER A 188 8.14 -15.77 -8.96
C SER A 188 7.03 -16.82 -8.88
N TYR A 189 6.32 -17.09 -9.99
CA TYR A 189 5.09 -17.86 -10.00
C TYR A 189 4.94 -18.69 -11.28
N SER A 190 4.71 -20.00 -11.15
CA SER A 190 4.63 -20.90 -12.31
C SER A 190 3.49 -20.58 -13.28
N TYR A 191 2.37 -20.01 -12.82
CA TYR A 191 1.32 -19.57 -13.76
C TYR A 191 1.70 -18.25 -14.44
N CYS A 192 2.56 -17.43 -13.85
CA CYS A 192 2.93 -16.16 -14.46
C CYS A 192 3.97 -16.35 -15.58
N GLU A 193 4.72 -17.44 -15.57
CA GLU A 193 5.63 -17.83 -16.66
C GLU A 193 4.88 -17.95 -18.00
N GLU A 194 3.73 -18.64 -17.98
CA GLU A 194 2.88 -18.86 -19.16
C GLU A 194 1.91 -17.71 -19.45
N CYS A 195 1.89 -16.67 -18.62
CA CYS A 195 0.88 -15.60 -18.70
C CYS A 195 1.31 -14.47 -19.64
N GLU A 196 0.51 -14.23 -20.66
CA GLU A 196 0.70 -13.17 -21.66
C GLU A 196 0.63 -11.75 -21.08
N PHE A 197 0.15 -11.61 -19.83
CA PHE A 197 0.05 -10.34 -19.12
C PHE A 197 1.10 -10.14 -18.02
N ASN A 198 2.05 -11.06 -17.83
CA ASN A 198 2.94 -11.04 -16.66
C ASN A 198 3.70 -9.70 -16.47
N PHE A 199 4.09 -9.04 -17.56
CA PHE A 199 4.78 -7.75 -17.57
C PHE A 199 3.86 -6.56 -17.29
N LEU A 200 2.54 -6.74 -17.38
CA LEU A 200 1.50 -5.74 -17.05
C LEU A 200 0.96 -5.89 -15.63
N CYS A 201 1.26 -7.00 -14.97
CA CYS A 201 0.78 -7.29 -13.62
C CYS A 201 1.62 -6.62 -12.52
N PHE A 202 0.99 -6.31 -11.40
CA PHE A 202 1.66 -5.85 -10.18
C PHE A 202 1.86 -7.02 -9.20
N ASP A 203 3.05 -7.13 -8.65
CA ASP A 203 3.41 -8.16 -7.68
C ASP A 203 3.54 -7.58 -6.28
N CYS A 204 2.86 -8.17 -5.31
CA CYS A 204 3.08 -7.94 -3.89
C CYS A 204 3.50 -9.27 -3.26
N THR A 205 4.76 -9.67 -3.49
CA THR A 205 5.30 -10.95 -2.99
C THR A 205 4.99 -11.17 -1.51
N ASP A 206 5.17 -10.14 -0.67
CA ASP A 206 4.93 -10.23 0.77
C ASP A 206 3.48 -10.60 1.13
N LEU A 207 2.51 -10.02 0.42
CA LEU A 207 1.08 -10.37 0.55
C LEU A 207 0.80 -11.81 0.12
N ASN A 208 1.58 -12.34 -0.83
CA ASN A 208 1.43 -13.70 -1.34
C ASN A 208 2.09 -14.74 -0.41
N THR A 209 3.09 -14.35 0.38
CA THR A 209 3.84 -15.26 1.27
C THR A 209 3.25 -15.39 2.67
N THR A 210 2.33 -14.52 3.07
CA THR A 210 1.72 -14.54 4.42
C THR A 210 0.62 -15.60 4.61
N SER A 211 0.22 -16.34 3.57
CA SER A 211 -0.81 -17.39 3.64
C SER A 211 -0.28 -18.82 3.86
N GLY A 212 1.03 -19.02 4.02
CA GLY A 212 1.64 -20.32 4.30
C GLY A 212 1.54 -21.37 3.16
N THR A 213 0.95 -21.01 2.02
CA THR A 213 0.74 -21.91 0.87
C THR A 213 1.82 -21.66 -0.20
N LYS A 214 2.23 -22.69 -0.95
CA LYS A 214 2.98 -22.48 -2.21
C LYS A 214 2.02 -21.87 -3.23
N VAL A 215 1.97 -20.55 -3.24
CA VAL A 215 1.11 -19.78 -4.12
C VAL A 215 1.66 -19.84 -5.55
N LYS A 216 0.88 -20.34 -6.52
CA LYS A 216 1.28 -20.49 -7.94
C LYS A 216 1.06 -19.23 -8.80
N ARG A 217 0.39 -18.22 -8.25
CA ARG A 217 0.04 -16.92 -8.87
C ARG A 217 -0.31 -15.90 -7.78
N PRO A 218 -0.19 -14.58 -7.99
CA PRO A 218 -0.57 -13.59 -6.97
C PRO A 218 -1.97 -13.85 -6.37
N ILE A 219 -2.15 -13.63 -5.07
CA ILE A 219 -3.36 -13.97 -4.32
C ILE A 219 -4.60 -13.26 -4.88
N THR A 220 -4.42 -12.07 -5.44
CA THR A 220 -5.48 -11.25 -6.07
C THR A 220 -5.72 -11.59 -7.55
N CYS A 221 -5.06 -12.62 -8.08
CA CYS A 221 -5.19 -13.05 -9.47
C CYS A 221 -6.07 -14.31 -9.57
N SER A 222 -7.20 -14.21 -10.28
CA SER A 222 -8.02 -15.36 -10.67
C SER A 222 -7.84 -15.76 -12.14
N TYR A 223 -6.93 -15.14 -12.87
CA TYR A 223 -6.67 -15.48 -14.28
C TYR A 223 -5.97 -16.84 -14.44
N ASN A 224 -6.42 -17.62 -15.41
CA ASN A 224 -5.77 -18.85 -15.85
C ASN A 224 -5.26 -18.68 -17.30
N PRO A 225 -3.94 -18.54 -17.49
CA PRO A 225 -3.36 -18.29 -18.81
C PRO A 225 -3.43 -19.50 -19.74
N LEU A 226 -3.60 -20.72 -19.22
CA LEU A 226 -3.65 -21.94 -20.04
C LEU A 226 -4.93 -22.03 -20.88
N ILE A 227 -5.99 -21.35 -20.46
CA ILE A 227 -7.30 -21.37 -21.13
C ILE A 227 -7.81 -19.98 -21.52
N GLY A 228 -7.11 -18.90 -21.14
CA GLY A 228 -7.52 -17.55 -21.46
C GLY A 228 -8.67 -16.99 -20.60
N GLU A 229 -8.99 -17.62 -19.47
CA GLU A 229 -10.22 -17.34 -18.71
C GLU A 229 -9.98 -16.99 -17.23
N MET A 230 -11.03 -16.44 -16.62
CA MET A 230 -11.08 -16.21 -15.18
C MET A 230 -11.51 -17.49 -14.47
N SER A 231 -10.60 -18.12 -13.73
CA SER A 231 -10.89 -19.25 -12.85
C SER A 231 -11.10 -18.73 -11.43
N CYS A 232 -12.36 -18.71 -10.97
CA CYS A 232 -12.71 -18.43 -9.58
C CYS A 232 -12.00 -19.39 -8.61
#